data_AF-A0A9E5KQR5-F1
#
_entry.id   AF-A0A9E5KQR5-F1
#
_cell.length_a   1.000
_cell.length_b   1.000
_cell.length_c   1.000
_cell.angle_alpha   90.00
_cell.angle_beta   90.00
_cell.angle_gamma   90.00
#
_symmetry.space_group_name_H-M   'P 1'
#
loop_
_entity.id
_entity.type
_entity.pdbx_description
1 polymer ?
#
loop_
_entity_poly.entity_id
_entity_poly.type
_entity_poly.pdbx_seq_one_letter_code
_entity_poly.pdbx_strand_id
1 'polypeptide(L)'
;MENRFDRAKHVYRNDEFGELLKDAVRFFHGTPVFGLPPPESFSGAGVYALYYIGRNGIYKKFGECVNRVAYAVPIYVGKAVPPGWRQSRTFSAGAEKIKTLFSRLSQHSKSIEAVTNLDCRDFACRFMIFEGDAQSMIPSVEAALISQHNPLWNSVVDGFGNHNPGKWRRAGRISDWDALHPGRSWTAAQTGERPDTKSLRRRITDYLVGLR
;
A
#
# COMPACT_ATOMS: atom_id res chain seq x y z
N MET A 1 17.04 -39.42 22.30
CA MET A 1 17.38 -39.47 20.86
C MET A 1 17.70 -38.06 20.42
N GLU A 2 18.94 -37.80 20.02
CA GLU A 2 19.35 -36.49 19.51
C GLU A 2 18.96 -36.44 18.02
N ASN A 3 17.95 -35.64 17.69
CA ASN A 3 17.53 -35.49 16.29
C ASN A 3 18.60 -34.73 15.53
N ARG A 4 19.34 -35.43 14.66
CA ARG A 4 20.26 -34.80 13.71
C ARG A 4 19.47 -33.92 12.75
N PHE A 5 19.83 -32.64 12.67
CA PHE A 5 19.19 -31.66 11.80
C PHE A 5 19.28 -32.09 10.32
N ASP A 6 18.13 -32.05 9.63
CA ASP A 6 18.00 -32.29 8.21
C ASP A 6 17.04 -31.25 7.60
N ARG A 7 17.61 -30.27 6.89
CA ARG A 7 16.85 -29.16 6.28
C ARG A 7 15.71 -29.67 5.39
N ALA A 8 15.88 -30.77 4.66
CA ALA A 8 14.88 -31.23 3.71
C ALA A 8 13.54 -31.56 4.40
N LYS A 9 13.57 -32.02 5.66
CA LYS A 9 12.40 -32.32 6.48
C LYS A 9 11.66 -31.07 6.99
N HIS A 10 12.22 -29.89 6.82
CA HIS A 10 11.64 -28.61 7.26
C HIS A 10 11.16 -27.74 6.08
N VAL A 11 11.30 -28.18 4.83
CA VAL A 11 10.86 -27.41 3.66
C VAL A 11 9.48 -27.88 3.21
N TYR A 12 8.46 -27.08 3.52
CA TYR A 12 7.13 -27.25 2.93
C TYR A 12 7.13 -26.75 1.48
N ARG A 13 6.59 -27.55 0.55
CA ARG A 13 6.34 -27.18 -0.84
C ARG A 13 4.92 -27.57 -1.20
N ASN A 14 4.18 -26.64 -1.79
CA ASN A 14 2.84 -26.88 -2.30
C ASN A 14 2.59 -25.91 -3.47
N ASP A 15 2.48 -26.46 -4.67
CA ASP A 15 2.27 -25.67 -5.90
C ASP A 15 0.85 -25.11 -6.00
N GLU A 16 -0.15 -25.78 -5.41
CA GLU A 16 -1.55 -25.32 -5.36
C GLU A 16 -1.67 -24.00 -4.59
N PHE A 17 -0.86 -23.80 -3.55
CA PHE A 17 -0.81 -22.52 -2.83
C PHE A 17 -0.34 -21.38 -3.74
N GLY A 18 0.59 -21.67 -4.64
CA GLY A 18 1.04 -20.73 -5.67
C GLY A 18 -0.08 -20.38 -6.65
N GLU A 19 -0.85 -21.36 -7.10
CA GLU A 19 -1.99 -21.14 -8.00
C GLU A 19 -3.14 -20.36 -7.34
N LEU A 20 -3.47 -20.66 -6.09
CA LEU A 20 -4.47 -19.90 -5.33
C LEU A 20 -4.09 -18.41 -5.19
N LEU A 21 -2.80 -18.14 -4.94
CA LEU A 21 -2.29 -16.77 -4.88
C LEU A 21 -2.37 -16.05 -6.23
N LYS A 22 -2.06 -16.75 -7.33
CA LYS A 22 -2.19 -16.22 -8.70
C LYS A 22 -3.64 -15.92 -9.04
N ASP A 23 -4.58 -16.78 -8.65
CA ASP A 23 -6.01 -16.57 -8.84
C ASP A 23 -6.50 -15.32 -8.10
N ALA A 24 -6.15 -15.16 -6.82
CA ALA A 24 -6.49 -13.97 -6.04
C ALA A 24 -5.91 -12.67 -6.65
N VAL A 25 -4.68 -12.72 -7.17
CA VAL A 25 -4.07 -11.58 -7.88
C VAL A 25 -4.80 -11.31 -9.20
N ARG A 26 -5.21 -12.33 -9.94
CA ARG A 26 -6.01 -12.18 -11.17
C ARG A 26 -7.36 -11.56 -10.87
N PHE A 27 -8.03 -12.01 -9.81
CA PHE A 27 -9.28 -11.41 -9.33
C PHE A 27 -9.08 -9.93 -9.00
N PHE A 28 -8.00 -9.58 -8.29
CA PHE A 28 -7.65 -8.18 -7.98
C PHE A 28 -7.53 -7.30 -9.24
N HIS A 29 -6.89 -7.80 -10.30
CA HIS A 29 -6.78 -7.11 -11.60
C HIS A 29 -8.10 -7.04 -12.36
N GLY A 30 -9.10 -7.85 -12.01
CA GLY A 30 -10.45 -7.81 -12.57
C GLY A 30 -11.42 -6.86 -11.84
N THR A 31 -11.08 -6.38 -10.63
CA THR A 31 -12.01 -5.56 -9.84
C THR A 31 -12.28 -4.17 -10.45
N PRO A 32 -13.44 -3.56 -10.17
CA PRO A 32 -13.69 -2.19 -10.62
C PRO A 32 -12.69 -1.18 -10.04
N VAL A 33 -12.50 -0.08 -10.76
CA VAL A 33 -11.67 1.05 -10.34
C VAL A 33 -12.55 2.19 -9.88
N PHE A 34 -12.18 2.82 -8.78
CA PHE A 34 -12.89 3.97 -8.22
C PHE A 34 -11.93 5.15 -7.99
N GLY A 35 -12.48 6.34 -7.75
CA GLY A 35 -11.71 7.46 -7.23
C GLY A 35 -11.17 7.19 -5.82
N LEU A 36 -10.30 8.08 -5.34
CA LEU A 36 -9.78 8.05 -3.96
C LEU A 36 -10.34 9.27 -3.19
N PRO A 37 -11.15 9.08 -2.13
CA PRO A 37 -11.64 7.80 -1.61
C PRO A 37 -12.76 7.20 -2.49
N PRO A 38 -13.11 5.91 -2.31
CA PRO A 38 -14.29 5.33 -2.92
C PRO A 38 -15.57 6.12 -2.55
N PRO A 39 -16.56 6.20 -3.46
CA PRO A 39 -17.75 7.06 -3.26
C PRO A 39 -18.64 6.57 -2.12
N GLU A 40 -18.66 5.27 -1.85
CA GLU A 40 -19.48 4.66 -0.80
C GLU A 40 -18.61 3.94 0.22
N SER A 41 -19.04 4.03 1.48
CA SER A 41 -18.38 3.32 2.57
C SER A 41 -18.80 1.86 2.61
N PHE A 42 -17.86 0.96 2.82
CA PHE A 42 -18.10 -0.48 2.92
C PHE A 42 -17.39 -1.09 4.12
N SER A 43 -17.91 -2.23 4.56
CA SER A 43 -17.29 -3.06 5.60
C SER A 43 -16.27 -4.02 5.01
N GLY A 44 -15.30 -4.43 5.82
CA GLY A 44 -14.35 -5.47 5.46
C GLY A 44 -12.89 -5.07 5.62
N ALA A 45 -12.05 -6.10 5.55
CA ALA A 45 -10.61 -6.04 5.55
C ALA A 45 -10.09 -6.59 4.22
N GLY A 46 -8.88 -6.19 3.82
CA GLY A 46 -8.35 -6.67 2.55
C GLY A 46 -7.14 -5.90 2.04
N VAL A 47 -6.97 -5.94 0.73
CA VAL A 47 -5.84 -5.36 0.01
C VAL A 47 -6.33 -4.26 -0.93
N TYR A 48 -5.53 -3.22 -1.11
CA TYR A 48 -5.80 -2.13 -2.04
C TYR A 48 -4.54 -1.71 -2.79
N ALA A 49 -4.76 -1.09 -3.94
CA ALA A 49 -3.73 -0.46 -4.74
C ALA A 49 -4.18 0.94 -5.15
N LEU A 50 -3.25 1.89 -5.12
CA LEU A 50 -3.44 3.26 -5.57
C LEU A 50 -2.71 3.45 -6.89
N TYR A 51 -3.35 4.12 -7.84
CA TYR A 51 -2.82 4.42 -9.16
C TYR A 51 -2.76 5.93 -9.31
N TYR A 52 -1.60 6.47 -9.68
CA TYR A 52 -1.50 7.86 -10.09
C TYR A 52 -1.85 7.97 -11.58
N ILE A 53 -2.73 8.90 -11.91
CA ILE A 53 -3.19 9.20 -13.28
C ILE A 53 -2.99 10.67 -13.66
N GLY A 54 -2.48 11.49 -12.74
CA GLY A 54 -2.13 12.87 -13.01
C GLY A 54 -0.99 13.00 -14.02
N ARG A 55 -0.96 14.13 -14.72
CA ARG A 55 0.01 14.44 -15.78
C ARG A 55 1.01 15.52 -15.38
N ASN A 56 1.13 15.78 -14.09
CA ASN A 56 1.92 16.88 -13.55
C ASN A 56 2.97 16.39 -12.54
N GLY A 57 3.93 17.25 -12.24
CA GLY A 57 4.92 17.02 -11.20
C GLY A 57 5.86 15.83 -11.47
N ILE A 58 6.41 15.28 -10.40
CA ILE A 58 7.45 14.24 -10.44
C ILE A 58 6.93 12.85 -10.83
N TYR A 59 5.61 12.67 -10.91
CA TYR A 59 4.96 11.39 -11.21
C TYR A 59 4.23 11.37 -12.56
N LYS A 60 4.33 12.45 -13.36
CA LYS A 60 3.58 12.63 -14.60
C LYS A 60 3.66 11.46 -15.59
N LYS A 61 4.78 10.72 -15.64
CA LYS A 61 4.95 9.57 -16.53
C LYS A 61 3.89 8.49 -16.29
N PHE A 62 3.38 8.35 -15.07
CA PHE A 62 2.26 7.45 -14.81
C PHE A 62 1.02 7.87 -15.61
N GLY A 63 0.53 9.12 -15.50
CA GLY A 63 -0.65 9.56 -16.24
C GLY A 63 -0.44 9.80 -17.74
N GLU A 64 0.78 10.13 -18.15
CA GLU A 64 1.13 10.41 -19.56
C GLU A 64 1.34 9.13 -20.38
N CYS A 65 1.91 8.08 -19.77
CA CYS A 65 2.34 6.89 -20.51
C CYS A 65 1.82 5.58 -19.89
N VAL A 66 2.12 5.35 -18.60
CA VAL A 66 1.98 4.02 -17.98
C VAL A 66 0.52 3.65 -17.71
N ASN A 67 -0.21 4.57 -17.10
CA ASN A 67 -1.61 4.42 -16.68
C ASN A 67 -2.58 5.17 -17.60
N ARG A 68 -2.16 5.52 -18.82
CA ARG A 68 -2.94 6.37 -19.74
C ARG A 68 -4.20 5.68 -20.27
N VAL A 69 -4.10 4.39 -20.59
CA VAL A 69 -5.18 3.60 -21.23
C VAL A 69 -5.79 2.59 -20.26
N ALA A 70 -4.99 2.11 -19.30
CA ALA A 70 -5.40 1.15 -18.30
C ALA A 70 -4.66 1.45 -16.98
N TYR A 71 -5.21 0.99 -15.86
CA TYR A 71 -4.57 1.08 -14.55
C TYR A 71 -3.53 -0.03 -14.38
N ALA A 72 -2.40 0.10 -15.08
CA ALA A 72 -1.41 -0.97 -15.24
C ALA A 72 -0.45 -1.08 -14.05
N VAL A 73 0.08 0.03 -13.56
CA VAL A 73 1.10 0.04 -12.50
C VAL A 73 0.63 0.90 -11.33
N PRO A 74 0.41 0.30 -10.15
CA PRO A 74 0.10 1.07 -8.95
C PRO A 74 1.32 1.86 -8.47
N ILE A 75 1.09 3.04 -7.93
CA ILE A 75 2.12 3.83 -7.23
C ILE A 75 2.30 3.33 -5.80
N TYR A 76 1.27 2.71 -5.21
CA TYR A 76 1.30 2.12 -3.88
C TYR A 76 0.36 0.92 -3.76
N VAL A 77 0.77 -0.09 -3.01
CA VAL A 77 -0.06 -1.23 -2.60
C VAL A 77 -0.01 -1.33 -1.08
N GLY A 78 -1.14 -1.63 -0.47
CA GLY A 78 -1.19 -1.86 0.96
C GLY A 78 -2.34 -2.76 1.38
N LYS A 79 -2.32 -3.17 2.65
CA LYS A 79 -3.39 -3.92 3.29
C LYS A 79 -4.06 -3.18 4.45
N ALA A 80 -5.23 -3.68 4.81
CA ALA A 80 -5.95 -3.33 6.02
C ALA A 80 -6.47 -4.64 6.64
N VAL A 81 -5.96 -5.01 7.82
CA VAL A 81 -6.37 -6.22 8.54
C VAL A 81 -7.29 -5.88 9.71
N PRO A 82 -8.23 -6.76 10.11
CA PRO A 82 -9.12 -6.48 11.21
C PRO A 82 -8.36 -6.24 12.53
N PRO A 83 -8.89 -5.39 13.44
CA PRO A 83 -8.35 -5.29 14.79
C PRO A 83 -8.45 -6.66 15.49
N GLY A 84 -7.44 -7.01 16.30
CA GLY A 84 -7.40 -8.30 16.99
C GLY A 84 -6.90 -9.48 16.14
N TRP A 85 -6.64 -9.30 14.84
CA TRP A 85 -6.04 -10.31 13.97
C TRP A 85 -4.79 -10.95 14.57
N ARG A 86 -3.89 -10.12 15.14
CA ARG A 86 -2.64 -10.58 15.77
C ARG A 86 -2.83 -11.35 17.08
N GLN A 87 -4.03 -11.31 17.68
CA GLN A 87 -4.32 -11.89 18.98
C GLN A 87 -5.32 -13.05 18.89
N SER A 88 -5.76 -13.44 17.68
CA SER A 88 -6.73 -14.53 17.45
C SER A 88 -7.97 -14.45 18.36
N ARG A 89 -8.41 -13.23 18.70
CA ARG A 89 -9.65 -13.06 19.48
C ARG A 89 -10.80 -13.50 18.60
N THR A 90 -11.62 -14.43 19.09
CA THR A 90 -12.86 -14.86 18.44
C THR A 90 -13.61 -13.63 17.98
N PHE A 91 -13.84 -13.52 16.67
CA PHE A 91 -14.56 -12.41 16.06
C PHE A 91 -16.01 -12.47 16.52
N SER A 92 -16.27 -11.90 17.70
CA SER A 92 -17.59 -11.73 18.27
C SER A 92 -18.45 -10.87 17.34
N ALA A 93 -19.74 -11.22 17.25
CA ALA A 93 -20.78 -10.57 16.46
C ALA A 93 -20.52 -9.06 16.25
N GLY A 94 -20.29 -8.65 14.99
CA GLY A 94 -20.04 -7.25 14.62
C GLY A 94 -18.81 -7.00 13.73
N ALA A 95 -17.95 -8.00 13.50
CA ALA A 95 -16.81 -7.90 12.60
C ALA A 95 -17.21 -7.48 11.16
N GLU A 96 -18.39 -7.91 10.71
CA GLU A 96 -19.00 -7.55 9.42
C GLU A 96 -19.39 -6.06 9.30
N LYS A 97 -19.37 -5.30 10.40
CA LYS A 97 -19.62 -3.85 10.39
C LYS A 97 -18.33 -3.02 10.41
N ILE A 98 -17.15 -3.65 10.51
CA ILE A 98 -15.89 -2.93 10.64
C ILE A 98 -15.41 -2.48 9.26
N LYS A 99 -15.36 -1.17 9.04
CA LYS A 99 -14.94 -0.53 7.79
C LYS A 99 -13.41 -0.34 7.72
N THR A 100 -12.62 -1.39 8.03
CA THR A 100 -11.16 -1.27 8.17
C THR A 100 -10.51 -0.81 6.85
N LEU A 101 -10.85 -1.46 5.74
CA LEU A 101 -10.27 -1.16 4.43
C LEU A 101 -10.69 0.22 3.91
N PHE A 102 -11.99 0.54 3.98
CA PHE A 102 -12.50 1.86 3.61
C PHE A 102 -11.85 2.96 4.46
N SER A 103 -11.80 2.80 5.77
CA SER A 103 -11.17 3.77 6.68
C SER A 103 -9.70 3.99 6.34
N ARG A 104 -8.99 2.94 5.92
CA ARG A 104 -7.58 3.04 5.50
C ARG A 104 -7.44 3.83 4.20
N LEU A 105 -8.29 3.59 3.21
CA LEU A 105 -8.32 4.37 1.97
C LEU A 105 -8.66 5.84 2.23
N SER A 106 -9.62 6.13 3.12
CA SER A 106 -9.95 7.50 3.52
C SER A 106 -8.79 8.20 4.24
N GLN A 107 -8.01 7.50 5.08
CA GLN A 107 -6.81 8.05 5.71
C GLN A 107 -5.74 8.43 4.67
N HIS A 108 -5.59 7.62 3.63
CA HIS A 108 -4.68 7.90 2.53
C HIS A 108 -5.12 9.10 1.70
N SER A 109 -6.42 9.24 1.41
CA SER A 109 -6.98 10.44 0.78
C SER A 109 -6.65 11.70 1.57
N LYS A 110 -6.92 11.69 2.89
CA LYS A 110 -6.59 12.81 3.78
C LYS A 110 -5.10 13.14 3.81
N SER A 111 -4.26 12.11 3.67
CA SER A 111 -2.81 12.30 3.62
C SER A 111 -2.34 12.96 2.33
N ILE A 112 -3.03 12.71 1.21
CA ILE A 112 -2.79 13.35 -0.09
C ILE A 112 -3.35 14.79 -0.07
N GLU A 113 -4.57 14.99 0.44
CA GLU A 113 -5.18 16.33 0.60
C GLU A 113 -4.38 17.26 1.51
N ALA A 114 -3.64 16.71 2.47
CA ALA A 114 -2.83 17.50 3.38
C ALA A 114 -1.57 18.11 2.73
N VAL A 115 -1.13 17.63 1.56
CA VAL A 115 0.09 18.08 0.90
C VAL A 115 -0.20 19.03 -0.25
N THR A 116 0.75 19.88 -0.59
CA THR A 116 0.52 20.98 -1.56
C THR A 116 0.76 20.61 -3.02
N ASN A 117 1.35 19.44 -3.29
CA ASN A 117 1.85 19.07 -4.60
C ASN A 117 1.24 17.78 -5.16
N LEU A 118 0.15 17.30 -4.57
CA LEU A 118 -0.66 16.17 -5.04
C LEU A 118 -2.14 16.53 -4.90
N ASP A 119 -2.99 15.89 -5.71
CA ASP A 119 -4.44 16.08 -5.68
C ASP A 119 -5.10 14.71 -5.76
N CYS A 120 -6.10 14.43 -4.91
CA CYS A 120 -6.84 13.16 -4.92
C CYS A 120 -7.52 12.87 -6.26
N ARG A 121 -7.85 13.90 -7.05
CA ARG A 121 -8.42 13.74 -8.42
C ARG A 121 -7.44 13.09 -9.39
N ASP A 122 -6.15 13.16 -9.11
CA ASP A 122 -5.10 12.47 -9.87
C ASP A 122 -4.86 11.03 -9.41
N PHE A 123 -5.70 10.49 -8.52
CA PHE A 123 -5.59 9.13 -8.01
C PHE A 123 -6.85 8.31 -8.25
N ALA A 124 -6.62 7.04 -8.53
CA ALA A 124 -7.64 6.01 -8.54
C ALA A 124 -7.23 4.86 -7.60
N CYS A 125 -8.20 4.05 -7.19
CA CYS A 125 -7.93 2.88 -6.36
C CYS A 125 -8.66 1.63 -6.84
N ARG A 126 -8.02 0.48 -6.59
CA ARG A 126 -8.62 -0.85 -6.63
C ARG A 126 -8.51 -1.46 -5.24
N PHE A 127 -9.48 -2.30 -4.89
CA PHE A 127 -9.45 -3.02 -3.63
C PHE A 127 -10.17 -4.35 -3.75
N MET A 128 -9.79 -5.29 -2.90
CA MET A 128 -10.42 -6.61 -2.74
C MET A 128 -10.63 -6.84 -1.25
N ILE A 129 -11.84 -7.25 -0.89
CA ILE A 129 -12.25 -7.58 0.48
C ILE A 129 -12.09 -9.09 0.67
N PHE A 130 -11.60 -9.50 1.85
CA PHE A 130 -11.50 -10.89 2.26
C PHE A 130 -12.40 -11.15 3.45
N GLU A 131 -13.11 -12.27 3.41
CA GLU A 131 -14.02 -12.73 4.46
C GLU A 131 -13.66 -14.14 4.91
N GLY A 132 -14.05 -14.49 6.14
CA GLY A 132 -13.76 -15.79 6.74
C GLY A 132 -12.27 -16.15 6.72
N ASP A 133 -11.98 -17.41 6.42
CA ASP A 133 -10.62 -17.97 6.44
C ASP A 133 -9.69 -17.33 5.40
N ALA A 134 -10.25 -16.78 4.33
CA ALA A 134 -9.48 -16.12 3.27
C ALA A 134 -8.78 -14.85 3.78
N GLN A 135 -9.19 -14.27 4.92
CA GLN A 135 -8.49 -13.15 5.54
C GLN A 135 -7.01 -13.46 5.86
N SER A 136 -6.68 -14.74 6.08
CA SER A 136 -5.30 -15.19 6.27
C SER A 136 -4.39 -14.94 5.07
N MET A 137 -4.98 -14.79 3.88
CA MET A 137 -4.26 -14.54 2.63
C MET A 137 -3.95 -13.06 2.38
N ILE A 138 -4.56 -12.13 3.14
CA ILE A 138 -4.35 -10.68 2.95
C ILE A 138 -2.85 -10.31 2.88
N PRO A 139 -1.98 -10.77 3.81
CA PRO A 139 -0.55 -10.45 3.74
C PRO A 139 0.15 -11.05 2.51
N SER A 140 -0.23 -12.26 2.10
CA SER A 140 0.37 -12.96 0.95
C SER A 140 0.01 -12.27 -0.36
N VAL A 141 -1.25 -11.83 -0.52
CA VAL A 141 -1.71 -11.13 -1.71
C VAL A 141 -1.09 -9.73 -1.81
N GLU A 142 -0.99 -8.99 -0.70
CA GLU A 142 -0.26 -7.71 -0.67
C GLU A 142 1.20 -7.91 -1.12
N ALA A 143 1.89 -8.89 -0.55
CA ALA A 143 3.28 -9.18 -0.91
C ALA A 143 3.43 -9.59 -2.38
N ALA A 144 2.49 -10.39 -2.92
CA ALA A 144 2.48 -10.77 -4.32
C ALA A 144 2.30 -9.57 -5.25
N LEU A 145 1.36 -8.66 -4.94
CA LEU A 145 1.14 -7.44 -5.72
C LEU A 145 2.35 -6.49 -5.64
N ILE A 146 2.97 -6.32 -4.47
CA ILE A 146 4.20 -5.55 -4.33
C ILE A 146 5.33 -6.18 -5.14
N SER A 147 5.48 -7.50 -5.08
CA SER A 147 6.52 -8.22 -5.83
C SER A 147 6.28 -8.15 -7.34
N GLN A 148 5.03 -8.15 -7.80
CA GLN A 148 4.68 -8.09 -9.21
C GLN A 148 4.94 -6.70 -9.80
N HIS A 149 4.58 -5.64 -9.06
CA HIS A 149 4.54 -4.28 -9.60
C HIS A 149 5.69 -3.38 -9.14
N ASN A 150 6.39 -3.78 -8.08
CA ASN A 150 7.42 -3.00 -7.39
C ASN A 150 7.02 -1.51 -7.15
N PRO A 151 5.82 -1.22 -6.57
CA PRO A 151 5.25 0.12 -6.60
C PRO A 151 6.18 1.18 -6.00
N LEU A 152 6.24 2.36 -6.62
CA LEU A 152 7.20 3.42 -6.29
C LEU A 152 7.20 3.81 -4.79
N TRP A 153 6.02 3.95 -4.18
CA TRP A 153 5.88 4.32 -2.76
C TRP A 153 6.04 3.14 -1.78
N ASN A 154 6.22 1.92 -2.29
CA ASN A 154 6.60 0.76 -1.48
C ASN A 154 8.11 0.48 -1.56
N SER A 155 8.76 0.78 -2.69
CA SER A 155 10.12 0.34 -2.99
C SER A 155 11.16 1.46 -3.04
N VAL A 156 10.78 2.66 -3.46
CA VAL A 156 11.72 3.78 -3.68
C VAL A 156 11.48 4.91 -2.68
N VAL A 157 10.22 5.30 -2.48
CA VAL A 157 9.82 6.44 -1.65
C VAL A 157 9.04 5.95 -0.44
N ASP A 158 9.76 5.63 0.64
CA ASP A 158 9.14 5.09 1.85
C ASP A 158 8.43 6.17 2.69
N GLY A 159 7.40 5.75 3.43
CA GLY A 159 6.73 6.56 4.45
C GLY A 159 5.30 6.99 4.14
N PHE A 160 4.78 6.69 2.95
CA PHE A 160 3.38 6.99 2.64
C PHE A 160 2.42 6.32 3.64
N GLY A 161 2.67 5.06 3.99
CA GLY A 161 1.84 4.28 4.92
C GLY A 161 1.97 4.66 6.40
N ASN A 162 2.83 5.61 6.76
CA ASN A 162 3.10 5.95 8.15
C ASN A 162 1.91 6.65 8.82
N HIS A 163 1.76 6.39 10.11
CA HIS A 163 0.88 7.16 10.99
C HIS A 163 1.68 8.22 11.74
N ASN A 164 0.98 9.18 12.36
CA ASN A 164 1.61 10.12 13.28
C ASN A 164 2.44 9.35 14.34
N PRO A 165 3.75 9.60 14.43
CA PRO A 165 4.65 8.83 15.29
C PRO A 165 4.44 9.14 16.78
N GLY A 166 3.67 10.17 17.12
CA GLY A 166 3.37 10.59 18.49
C GLY A 166 4.48 11.43 19.13
N LYS A 167 4.18 12.05 20.28
CA LYS A 167 5.05 13.03 20.97
C LYS A 167 6.47 12.52 21.23
N TRP A 168 6.62 11.22 21.50
CA TRP A 168 7.88 10.59 21.92
C TRP A 168 8.80 10.20 20.76
N ARG A 169 8.31 10.22 19.52
CA ARG A 169 9.09 9.83 18.33
C ARG A 169 9.39 11.00 17.39
N ARG A 170 9.30 12.23 17.90
CA ARG A 170 9.54 13.48 17.13
C ARG A 170 10.98 13.63 16.62
N ALA A 171 11.94 13.02 17.31
CA ALA A 171 13.35 13.01 16.89
C ALA A 171 13.64 12.01 15.75
N GLY A 172 12.66 11.19 15.36
CA GLY A 172 12.83 10.26 14.24
C GLY A 172 13.03 10.99 12.92
N ARG A 173 13.81 10.37 12.02
CA ARG A 173 14.04 10.85 10.65
C ARG A 173 12.72 11.10 9.94
N ILE A 174 12.63 12.19 9.18
CA ILE A 174 11.48 12.46 8.32
C ILE A 174 11.50 11.44 7.17
N SER A 175 10.32 10.92 6.80
CA SER A 175 10.24 9.91 5.74
C SER A 175 10.53 10.52 4.37
N ASP A 176 10.94 9.68 3.41
CA ASP A 176 11.23 10.12 2.06
C ASP A 176 9.98 10.70 1.39
N TRP A 177 8.81 10.10 1.65
CA TRP A 177 7.52 10.60 1.17
C TRP A 177 7.19 11.97 1.76
N ASP A 178 7.32 12.16 3.09
CA ASP A 178 7.03 13.43 3.75
C ASP A 178 8.02 14.54 3.36
N ALA A 179 9.26 14.18 2.98
CA ALA A 179 10.24 15.13 2.47
C ALA A 179 9.92 15.61 1.05
N LEU A 180 9.35 14.74 0.20
CA LEU A 180 8.91 15.08 -1.16
C LEU A 180 7.53 15.76 -1.20
N HIS A 181 6.68 15.46 -0.22
CA HIS A 181 5.30 15.89 -0.13
C HIS A 181 5.03 16.57 1.22
N PRO A 182 5.51 17.81 1.41
CA PRO A 182 5.32 18.52 2.67
C PRO A 182 3.84 18.88 2.87
N GLY A 183 3.35 18.73 4.10
CA GLY A 183 2.01 19.23 4.49
C GLY A 183 1.33 18.44 5.61
N ARG A 184 1.70 17.18 5.85
CA ARG A 184 1.15 16.41 6.97
C ARG A 184 1.51 17.05 8.31
N SER A 185 0.50 17.35 9.13
CA SER A 185 0.65 18.19 10.33
C SER A 185 1.72 17.71 11.32
N TRP A 186 1.94 16.40 11.44
CA TRP A 186 2.92 15.86 12.37
C TRP A 186 4.38 16.10 11.94
N THR A 187 4.64 16.36 10.66
CA THR A 187 6.01 16.60 10.18
C THR A 187 6.53 17.97 10.61
N ALA A 188 5.63 18.91 10.91
CA ALA A 188 6.00 20.22 11.46
C ALA A 188 6.62 20.12 12.86
N ALA A 189 6.24 19.09 13.63
CA ALA A 189 6.77 18.84 14.97
C ALA A 189 7.98 17.90 14.99
N GLN A 190 8.40 17.36 13.83
CA GLN A 190 9.56 16.48 13.74
C GLN A 190 10.86 17.29 13.67
N THR A 191 11.84 16.83 14.43
CA THR A 191 13.18 17.46 14.55
C THR A 191 14.29 16.59 14.00
N GLY A 192 13.96 15.41 13.46
CA GLY A 192 14.94 14.50 12.86
C GLY A 192 15.48 15.00 11.53
N GLU A 193 16.52 14.32 11.05
CA GLU A 193 17.15 14.59 9.76
C GLU A 193 16.14 14.53 8.61
N ARG A 194 16.31 15.43 7.63
CA ARG A 194 15.53 15.47 6.39
C ARG A 194 16.30 14.79 5.26
N PRO A 195 15.70 13.80 4.56
CA PRO A 195 16.31 13.22 3.37
C PRO A 195 16.64 14.26 2.29
N ASP A 196 17.73 14.03 1.55
CA ASP A 196 18.06 14.83 0.36
C ASP A 196 17.06 14.59 -0.77
N THR A 197 16.21 15.57 -1.02
CA THR A 197 15.18 15.51 -2.07
C THR A 197 15.77 15.44 -3.48
N LYS A 198 17.00 15.91 -3.71
CA LYS A 198 17.64 15.82 -5.03
C LYS A 198 17.99 14.36 -5.37
N SER A 199 18.61 13.64 -4.44
CA SER A 199 18.87 12.21 -4.55
C SER A 199 17.58 11.40 -4.71
N LEU A 200 16.53 11.72 -3.95
CA LEU A 200 15.22 11.06 -4.08
C LEU A 200 14.60 11.27 -5.47
N ARG A 201 14.62 12.50 -6.00
CA ARG A 201 14.14 12.80 -7.35
C ARG A 201 14.89 12.05 -8.44
N ARG A 202 16.21 11.85 -8.26
CA ARG A 202 17.00 11.00 -9.17
C ARG A 202 16.52 9.55 -9.11
N ARG A 203 16.37 8.96 -7.93
CA ARG A 203 15.86 7.58 -7.77
C ARG A 203 14.47 7.39 -8.39
N ILE A 204 13.59 8.39 -8.25
CA ILE A 204 12.26 8.38 -8.91
C ILE A 204 12.43 8.42 -10.43
N THR A 205 13.32 9.25 -10.95
CA THR A 205 13.59 9.34 -12.39
C THR A 205 14.10 8.00 -12.92
N ASP A 206 15.07 7.38 -12.24
CA ASP A 206 15.63 6.08 -12.61
C ASP A 206 14.55 4.99 -12.62
N TYR A 207 13.71 4.95 -11.58
CA TYR A 207 12.56 4.05 -11.50
C TYR A 207 11.59 4.26 -12.68
N LEU A 208 11.22 5.52 -12.95
CA LEU A 208 10.28 5.85 -14.01
C LEU A 208 10.86 5.54 -15.40
N VAL A 209 12.16 5.67 -15.63
CA VAL A 209 12.82 5.24 -16.87
C VAL A 209 12.72 3.72 -17.05
N GLY A 210 12.81 2.96 -15.97
CA GLY A 210 12.66 1.50 -15.96
C GLY A 210 11.24 1.00 -16.26
N LEU A 211 10.20 1.82 -16.03
CA LEU A 211 8.84 1.53 -16.46
C LEU A 211 8.75 1.67 -17.99
N ARG A 212 8.80 0.54 -18.69
CA ARG A 212 8.53 0.43 -20.13
C ARG A 212 7.06 0.11 -20.35
#